data_AF-A0A6A0A5T6-F1
#
_entry.id   AF-A0A6A0A5T6-F1
#
_cell.length_a   1.000
_cell.length_b   1.000
_cell.length_c   1.000
_cell.angle_alpha   90.00
_cell.angle_beta   90.00
_cell.angle_gamma   90.00
#
_symmetry.space_group_name_H-M   'P 1'
#
loop_
_entity.id
_entity.type
_entity.pdbx_description
1 polymer ?
#
loop_
_entity_poly.entity_id
_entity_poly.type
_entity_poly.pdbx_seq_one_letter_code
_entity_poly.pdbx_strand_id
1 'polypeptide(L)'
;MCDNPREGGQVVVQMSTSNAIPILRYACSSRVVPLPTARLNARRVAKMVKSPFIAAVSKQIMDFSNKSNLYVQQVPELAGTSFQECAFRFSDTIVLGCIHEDGSCVLNTSPDYTVQAEDQLVLLRPTTVASDQFHPLPTALEVEDQGPWFTRFQSRLGPAKPSSLSSSASHTSGQAQSKAGGNSPPPSPSSM
;
A
#
# COMPACT_ATOMS: atom_id res chain seq x y z
N MET A 1 -23.16 21.74 -6.51
CA MET A 1 -23.39 20.96 -7.74
C MET A 1 -22.17 20.09 -7.94
N CYS A 2 -22.27 18.83 -7.50
CA CYS A 2 -21.17 17.88 -7.54
C CYS A 2 -21.10 17.30 -8.94
N ASP A 3 -20.11 17.76 -9.70
CA ASP A 3 -19.78 17.24 -11.02
C ASP A 3 -19.33 15.78 -10.83
N ASN A 4 -20.08 14.83 -11.38
CA ASN A 4 -19.71 13.42 -11.33
C ASN A 4 -18.40 13.27 -12.12
N PRO A 5 -17.25 12.91 -11.49
CA PRO A 5 -15.93 12.95 -12.14
C PRO A 5 -15.78 11.93 -13.29
N ARG A 6 -16.81 11.11 -13.53
CA ARG A 6 -16.84 10.04 -14.53
C ARG A 6 -17.45 10.45 -15.89
N GLU A 7 -18.15 11.58 -15.99
CA GLU A 7 -18.89 11.94 -17.22
C GLU A 7 -18.05 12.67 -18.29
N GLY A 8 -16.74 12.72 -18.14
CA GLY A 8 -15.84 13.19 -19.20
C GLY A 8 -14.39 12.91 -18.85
N GLY A 9 -13.59 12.57 -19.86
CA GLY A 9 -12.27 11.99 -19.69
C GLY A 9 -11.33 12.77 -18.76
N GLN A 10 -10.38 12.04 -18.18
CA GLN A 10 -9.29 12.63 -17.41
C GLN A 10 -8.23 13.22 -18.36
N VAL A 11 -7.67 14.37 -17.99
CA VAL A 11 -6.60 15.02 -18.73
C VAL A 11 -5.30 14.84 -17.96
N VAL A 12 -4.39 14.02 -18.48
CA VAL A 12 -3.08 13.79 -17.86
C VAL A 12 -2.08 14.81 -18.42
N VAL A 13 -1.48 15.61 -17.55
CA VAL A 13 -0.56 16.69 -17.95
C VAL A 13 0.84 16.39 -17.45
N GLN A 14 1.80 16.30 -18.37
CA GLN A 14 3.22 16.24 -18.01
C GLN A 14 3.65 17.57 -17.39
N MET A 15 4.29 17.49 -16.22
CA MET A 15 4.86 18.65 -15.54
C MET A 15 6.38 18.55 -15.43
N SER A 16 7.07 19.57 -15.91
CA SER A 16 8.53 19.71 -15.75
C SER A 16 8.91 20.01 -14.30
N THR A 17 8.12 20.85 -13.61
CA THR A 17 8.41 21.32 -12.25
C THR A 17 7.29 20.95 -11.29
N SER A 18 7.62 20.22 -10.21
CA SER A 18 6.65 19.80 -9.19
C SER A 18 6.06 20.94 -8.37
N ASN A 19 6.74 22.09 -8.31
CA ASN A 19 6.31 23.26 -7.53
C ASN A 19 5.05 23.93 -8.11
N ALA A 20 4.74 23.69 -9.39
CA ALA A 20 3.54 24.22 -10.04
C ALA A 20 2.29 23.33 -9.83
N ILE A 21 2.42 22.15 -9.21
CA ILE A 21 1.30 21.24 -8.96
C ILE A 21 0.17 21.90 -8.14
N PRO A 22 0.45 22.66 -7.05
CA PRO A 22 -0.62 23.31 -6.29
C PRO A 22 -1.38 24.35 -7.12
N ILE A 23 -0.67 25.11 -7.96
CA ILE A 23 -1.29 26.11 -8.85
C ILE A 23 -2.17 25.43 -9.90
N LEU A 24 -1.71 24.33 -10.49
CA LEU A 24 -2.50 23.55 -11.43
C LEU A 24 -3.77 23.00 -10.77
N ARG A 25 -3.67 22.46 -9.55
CA ARG A 25 -4.84 21.96 -8.80
C ARG A 25 -5.81 23.06 -8.39
N TYR A 26 -5.33 24.28 -8.20
CA TYR A 26 -6.16 25.44 -7.90
C TYR A 26 -6.87 25.97 -9.16
N ALA A 27 -6.17 26.06 -10.28
CA ALA A 27 -6.67 26.65 -11.51
C ALA A 27 -7.50 25.68 -12.39
N CYS A 28 -7.27 24.38 -12.26
CA CYS A 28 -7.93 23.36 -13.07
C CYS A 28 -8.94 22.54 -12.26
N SER A 29 -9.86 21.88 -12.97
CA SER A 29 -10.80 20.93 -12.36
C SER A 29 -10.09 19.66 -11.86
N SER A 30 -10.80 18.88 -11.03
CA SER A 30 -10.34 17.57 -10.53
C SER A 30 -10.05 16.54 -11.63
N ARG A 31 -10.43 16.82 -12.88
CA ARG A 31 -10.17 15.98 -14.05
C ARG A 31 -8.72 16.08 -14.54
N VAL A 32 -7.99 17.12 -14.15
CA VAL A 32 -6.59 17.31 -14.55
C VAL A 32 -5.66 16.59 -13.57
N VAL A 33 -4.94 15.59 -14.08
CA VAL A 33 -3.99 14.79 -13.30
C VAL A 33 -2.56 15.22 -13.62
N PRO A 34 -1.87 15.95 -12.73
CA PRO A 34 -0.49 16.33 -12.94
C PRO A 34 0.48 15.16 -12.80
N LEU A 35 1.37 14.99 -13.79
CA LEU A 35 2.40 13.97 -13.79
C LEU A 35 3.81 14.62 -13.75
N PRO A 36 4.44 14.75 -12.56
CA PRO A 36 5.78 15.33 -12.43
C PRO A 36 6.87 14.34 -12.90
N THR A 37 7.17 14.36 -14.20
CA THR A 37 8.03 13.36 -14.85
C THR A 37 9.48 13.42 -14.34
N ALA A 38 10.04 14.61 -14.12
CA ALA A 38 11.41 14.77 -13.61
C ALA A 38 11.60 14.09 -12.25
N ARG A 39 10.65 14.29 -11.31
CA ARG A 39 10.70 13.68 -9.98
C ARG A 39 10.49 12.16 -10.03
N LEU A 40 9.59 11.69 -10.88
CA LEU A 40 9.36 10.25 -11.09
C LEU A 40 10.61 9.56 -11.65
N ASN A 41 11.24 10.16 -12.66
CA ASN A 41 12.47 9.62 -13.27
C ASN A 41 13.63 9.63 -12.28
N ALA A 42 13.83 10.72 -11.53
CA ALA A 42 14.84 10.78 -10.47
C ALA A 42 14.64 9.66 -9.43
N ARG A 43 13.40 9.42 -8.99
CA ARG A 43 13.07 8.32 -8.06
C ARG A 43 13.33 6.95 -8.67
N ARG A 44 13.04 6.75 -9.96
CA ARG A 44 13.33 5.51 -10.68
C ARG A 44 14.84 5.23 -10.72
N VAL A 45 15.66 6.22 -11.08
CA VAL A 45 17.13 6.09 -11.07
C VAL A 45 17.66 5.82 -9.67
N ALA A 46 17.18 6.54 -8.66
CA ALA A 46 17.58 6.31 -7.28
C ALA A 46 17.24 4.89 -6.79
N LYS A 47 16.06 4.36 -7.17
CA LYS A 47 15.69 2.96 -6.89
C LYS A 47 16.59 1.97 -7.62
N MET A 48 16.93 2.25 -8.87
CA MET A 48 17.81 1.39 -9.68
C MET A 48 19.20 1.24 -9.05
N VAL A 49 19.76 2.33 -8.50
CA VAL A 49 21.05 2.29 -7.81
C VAL A 49 20.98 1.48 -6.51
N LYS A 50 19.91 1.67 -5.70
CA LYS A 50 19.76 0.98 -4.41
C LYS A 50 19.35 -0.49 -4.53
N SER A 51 18.54 -0.82 -5.52
CA SER A 51 17.90 -2.13 -5.67
C SER A 51 17.65 -2.42 -7.15
N PRO A 52 18.70 -2.76 -7.92
CA PRO A 52 18.62 -2.88 -9.38
C PRO A 52 17.59 -3.93 -9.82
N PHE A 53 17.48 -5.04 -9.08
CA PHE A 53 16.50 -6.08 -9.37
C PHE A 53 15.05 -5.59 -9.22
N ILE A 54 14.74 -4.90 -8.12
CA ILE A 54 13.40 -4.34 -7.89
C ILE A 54 13.05 -3.28 -8.94
N ALA A 55 14.04 -2.48 -9.36
CA ALA A 55 13.84 -1.51 -10.43
C ALA A 55 13.53 -2.18 -11.78
N ALA A 56 14.19 -3.29 -12.10
CA ALA A 56 13.92 -4.06 -13.31
C ALA A 56 12.50 -4.65 -13.30
N VAL A 57 12.08 -5.28 -12.20
CA VAL A 57 10.71 -5.82 -12.04
C VAL A 57 9.67 -4.69 -12.10
N SER A 58 9.93 -3.58 -11.41
CA SER A 58 9.03 -2.42 -11.45
C SER A 58 8.88 -1.85 -12.87
N LYS A 59 9.95 -1.84 -13.68
CA LYS A 59 9.88 -1.43 -15.09
C LYS A 59 8.96 -2.36 -15.88
N GLN A 60 9.07 -3.68 -15.67
CA GLN A 60 8.20 -4.65 -16.35
C GLN A 60 6.72 -4.46 -15.98
N ILE A 61 6.41 -4.24 -14.69
CA ILE A 61 5.02 -3.99 -14.25
C ILE A 61 4.43 -2.72 -14.88
N MET A 62 5.25 -1.70 -15.15
CA MET A 62 4.82 -0.43 -15.75
C MET A 62 4.83 -0.45 -17.30
N ASP A 63 5.28 -1.53 -17.91
CA ASP A 63 5.41 -1.64 -19.36
C ASP A 63 4.18 -2.32 -19.95
N PHE A 64 3.35 -1.53 -20.63
CA PHE A 64 2.10 -1.98 -21.23
C PHE A 64 2.26 -3.00 -22.35
N SER A 65 3.48 -3.20 -22.88
CA SER A 65 3.75 -4.22 -23.90
C SER A 65 3.73 -5.65 -23.36
N ASN A 66 3.76 -5.82 -22.03
CA ASN A 66 3.75 -7.13 -21.41
C ASN A 66 2.37 -7.79 -21.46
N LYS A 67 2.36 -9.12 -21.39
CA LYS A 67 1.13 -9.93 -21.35
C LYS A 67 0.32 -9.74 -20.07
N SER A 68 0.92 -9.20 -19.02
CA SER A 68 0.28 -8.92 -17.74
C SER A 68 0.51 -7.47 -17.35
N ASN A 69 -0.56 -6.78 -16.93
CA ASN A 69 -0.53 -5.36 -16.59
C ASN A 69 -1.34 -5.07 -15.33
N LEU A 70 -1.12 -3.88 -14.78
CA LEU A 70 -1.86 -3.37 -13.63
C LEU A 70 -3.25 -2.89 -14.04
N TYR A 71 -4.27 -3.40 -13.40
CA TYR A 71 -5.67 -2.98 -13.56
C TYR A 71 -6.26 -2.59 -12.21
N VAL A 72 -7.24 -1.69 -12.26
CA VAL A 72 -8.08 -1.32 -11.12
C VAL A 72 -9.50 -1.64 -11.52
N GLN A 73 -10.17 -2.52 -10.77
CA GLN A 73 -11.50 -3.01 -11.13
C GLN A 73 -12.33 -3.28 -9.88
N GLN A 74 -13.61 -2.93 -9.94
CA GLN A 74 -14.60 -3.35 -8.94
C GLN A 74 -14.96 -4.81 -9.20
N VAL A 75 -14.94 -5.63 -8.15
CA VAL A 75 -15.31 -7.05 -8.21
C VAL A 75 -16.33 -7.31 -7.11
N PRO A 76 -17.63 -6.97 -7.33
CA PRO A 76 -18.65 -7.04 -6.30
C PRO A 76 -18.89 -8.46 -5.78
N GLU A 77 -18.55 -9.47 -6.56
CA GLU A 77 -18.62 -10.89 -6.19
C GLU A 77 -17.70 -11.26 -5.00
N LEU A 78 -16.67 -10.46 -4.72
CA LEU A 78 -15.75 -10.65 -3.59
C LEU A 78 -16.11 -9.80 -2.36
N ALA A 79 -17.21 -9.06 -2.42
CA ALA A 79 -17.68 -8.31 -1.26
C ALA A 79 -17.97 -9.25 -0.08
N GLY A 80 -17.46 -8.92 1.11
CA GLY A 80 -17.59 -9.74 2.31
C GLY A 80 -16.52 -10.82 2.47
N THR A 81 -15.65 -11.04 1.48
CA THR A 81 -14.50 -11.95 1.62
C THR A 81 -13.29 -11.23 2.23
N SER A 82 -12.42 -11.98 2.92
CA SER A 82 -11.17 -11.43 3.44
C SER A 82 -10.17 -11.22 2.31
N PHE A 83 -9.32 -10.20 2.43
CA PHE A 83 -8.30 -9.89 1.43
C PHE A 83 -7.32 -11.06 1.22
N GLN A 84 -7.06 -11.84 2.27
CA GLN A 84 -6.29 -13.08 2.16
C GLN A 84 -6.96 -14.09 1.23
N GLU A 85 -8.28 -14.29 1.36
CA GLU A 85 -9.00 -15.22 0.51
C GLU A 85 -9.08 -14.72 -0.95
N CYS A 86 -9.24 -13.40 -1.15
CA CYS A 86 -9.23 -12.78 -2.48
C CYS A 86 -8.00 -13.16 -3.30
N ALA A 87 -6.83 -13.30 -2.67
CA ALA A 87 -5.59 -13.68 -3.35
C ALA A 87 -5.68 -15.07 -4.01
N PHE A 88 -6.56 -15.95 -3.52
CA PHE A 88 -6.76 -17.31 -4.02
C PHE A 88 -8.02 -17.44 -4.88
N ARG A 89 -8.77 -16.35 -5.11
CA ARG A 89 -9.97 -16.34 -5.97
C ARG A 89 -9.66 -16.12 -7.44
N PHE A 90 -8.39 -16.09 -7.84
CA PHE A 90 -7.98 -15.94 -9.24
C PHE A 90 -6.89 -16.96 -9.61
N SER A 91 -6.97 -17.55 -10.80
CA SER A 91 -5.96 -18.52 -11.28
C SER A 91 -4.65 -17.85 -11.71
N ASP A 92 -4.75 -16.80 -12.52
CA ASP A 92 -3.61 -16.19 -13.21
C ASP A 92 -3.46 -14.70 -12.88
N THR A 93 -3.85 -14.29 -11.67
CA THR A 93 -3.82 -12.88 -11.25
C THR A 93 -3.22 -12.74 -9.86
N ILE A 94 -2.50 -11.64 -9.67
CA ILE A 94 -1.97 -11.25 -8.36
C ILE A 94 -2.77 -10.06 -7.85
N VAL A 95 -3.42 -10.23 -6.69
CA VAL A 95 -4.08 -9.14 -5.97
C VAL A 95 -3.01 -8.36 -5.21
N LEU A 96 -2.87 -7.07 -5.50
CA LEU A 96 -1.83 -6.20 -4.93
C LEU A 96 -2.35 -5.30 -3.83
N GLY A 97 -3.65 -5.00 -3.81
CA GLY A 97 -4.24 -4.08 -2.83
C GLY A 97 -5.66 -3.68 -3.21
N CYS A 98 -6.16 -2.64 -2.55
CA CYS A 98 -7.48 -2.08 -2.77
C CYS A 98 -7.44 -0.55 -2.84
N ILE A 99 -8.40 0.02 -3.56
CA ILE A 99 -8.76 1.43 -3.49
C ILE A 99 -10.13 1.48 -2.84
N HIS A 100 -10.20 2.16 -1.70
CA HIS A 100 -11.42 2.31 -0.94
C HIS A 100 -12.36 3.34 -1.59
N GLU A 101 -13.61 3.38 -1.14
CA GLU A 101 -14.63 4.35 -1.61
C GLU A 101 -14.15 5.81 -1.51
N ASP A 102 -13.37 6.13 -0.47
CA ASP A 102 -12.79 7.46 -0.26
C ASP A 102 -11.67 7.84 -1.26
N GLY A 103 -11.32 6.91 -2.15
CA GLY A 103 -10.26 7.05 -3.14
C GLY A 103 -8.86 6.78 -2.61
N SER A 104 -8.71 6.35 -1.34
CA SER A 104 -7.41 5.98 -0.79
C SER A 104 -6.96 4.63 -1.35
N CYS A 105 -5.74 4.60 -1.90
CA CYS A 105 -5.13 3.41 -2.49
C CYS A 105 -4.15 2.81 -1.50
N VAL A 106 -4.44 1.59 -1.04
CA VAL A 106 -3.60 0.82 -0.12
C VAL A 106 -3.08 -0.40 -0.85
N LEU A 107 -1.76 -0.45 -1.05
CA LEU A 107 -1.09 -1.65 -1.55
C LEU A 107 -0.67 -2.53 -0.37
N ASN A 108 -0.69 -3.84 -0.56
CA ASN A 108 -0.46 -4.84 0.46
C ASN A 108 -1.40 -4.64 1.67
N THR A 109 -2.70 -4.61 1.38
CA THR A 109 -3.77 -4.50 2.39
C THR A 109 -3.65 -5.61 3.43
N SER A 110 -4.11 -5.34 4.65
CA SER A 110 -4.12 -6.34 5.73
C SER A 110 -4.85 -7.61 5.27
N PRO A 111 -4.32 -8.82 5.54
CA PRO A 111 -4.96 -10.08 5.16
C PRO A 111 -6.36 -10.24 5.78
N ASP A 112 -6.55 -9.68 6.98
CA ASP A 112 -7.82 -9.74 7.73
C ASP A 112 -8.86 -8.70 7.26
N TYR A 113 -8.49 -7.81 6.33
CA TYR A 113 -9.41 -6.79 5.82
C TYR A 113 -10.54 -7.43 5.02
N THR A 114 -11.79 -7.06 5.31
CA THR A 114 -12.96 -7.49 4.55
C THR A 114 -13.24 -6.53 3.41
N VAL A 115 -13.19 -7.04 2.17
CA VAL A 115 -13.44 -6.25 0.97
C VAL A 115 -14.90 -5.81 0.92
N GLN A 116 -15.13 -4.52 0.65
CA GLN A 116 -16.47 -3.95 0.51
C GLN A 116 -16.90 -3.93 -0.96
N ALA A 117 -18.21 -3.81 -1.23
CA ALA A 117 -18.75 -3.83 -2.59
C ALA A 117 -18.26 -2.64 -3.46
N GLU A 118 -18.03 -1.49 -2.83
CA GLU A 118 -17.55 -0.28 -3.52
C GLU A 118 -16.03 -0.25 -3.73
N ASP A 119 -15.29 -1.13 -3.02
CA ASP A 119 -13.85 -1.20 -3.13
C ASP A 119 -13.44 -1.64 -4.54
N GLN A 120 -12.35 -1.05 -5.03
CA GLN A 120 -11.70 -1.47 -6.26
C GLN A 120 -10.45 -2.27 -5.94
N LEU A 121 -10.30 -3.45 -6.53
CA LEU A 121 -9.09 -4.23 -6.38
C LEU A 121 -8.02 -3.75 -7.34
N VAL A 122 -6.79 -3.67 -6.85
CA VAL A 122 -5.59 -3.42 -7.64
C VAL A 122 -5.01 -4.77 -8.02
N LEU A 123 -5.04 -5.10 -9.31
CA LEU A 123 -4.77 -6.44 -9.83
C LEU A 123 -3.63 -6.40 -10.85
N LEU A 124 -2.74 -7.39 -10.81
CA LEU A 124 -1.84 -7.70 -11.91
C LEU A 124 -2.42 -8.89 -12.67
N ARG A 125 -3.07 -8.64 -13.81
CA ARG A 125 -3.80 -9.65 -14.58
C ARG A 125 -3.37 -9.70 -16.04
N PRO A 126 -3.64 -10.79 -16.77
CA PRO A 126 -3.37 -10.90 -18.20
C PRO A 126 -4.17 -9.86 -18.99
N THR A 127 -3.55 -9.30 -20.04
CA THR A 127 -4.16 -8.31 -20.94
C THR A 127 -5.08 -8.94 -21.99
N THR A 128 -5.03 -10.26 -22.14
CA THR A 128 -5.84 -11.01 -23.12
C THR A 128 -7.30 -11.14 -22.73
N VAL A 129 -7.64 -10.94 -21.45
CA VAL A 129 -9.00 -11.04 -20.93
C VAL A 129 -9.61 -9.65 -20.82
N ALA A 130 -10.79 -9.46 -21.40
CA ALA A 130 -11.52 -8.19 -21.27
C ALA A 130 -12.06 -8.03 -19.83
N SER A 131 -12.22 -6.79 -19.36
CA SER A 131 -12.62 -6.53 -17.96
C SER A 131 -14.01 -7.06 -17.60
N ASP A 132 -14.92 -7.10 -18.56
CA ASP A 132 -16.28 -7.64 -18.42
C ASP A 132 -16.32 -9.17 -18.33
N GLN A 133 -15.28 -9.85 -18.80
CA GLN A 133 -15.15 -11.32 -18.74
C GLN A 133 -14.24 -11.79 -17.60
N PHE A 134 -13.65 -10.85 -16.86
CA PHE A 134 -12.73 -11.13 -15.78
C PHE A 134 -13.51 -11.29 -14.47
N HIS A 135 -13.79 -12.54 -14.12
CA HIS A 135 -14.52 -12.91 -12.90
C HIS A 135 -13.65 -13.73 -11.94
N PRO A 136 -13.85 -13.57 -10.63
CA PRO A 136 -13.24 -14.45 -9.64
C PRO A 136 -13.78 -15.87 -9.75
N LEU A 137 -13.02 -16.83 -9.25
CA LEU A 137 -13.44 -18.20 -9.09
C LEU A 137 -14.49 -18.31 -7.97
N PRO A 138 -15.48 -19.22 -8.13
CA PRO A 138 -16.54 -19.40 -7.12
C PRO A 138 -15.97 -19.92 -5.80
N THR A 139 -14.92 -20.72 -5.86
CA THR A 139 -14.22 -21.29 -4.71
C THR A 139 -12.76 -20.84 -4.73
N ALA A 140 -12.21 -20.53 -3.56
CA ALA A 140 -10.79 -20.25 -3.42
C ALA A 140 -9.96 -21.46 -3.86
N LEU A 141 -8.87 -21.20 -4.58
CA LEU A 141 -7.92 -22.23 -4.98
C LEU A 141 -7.26 -22.80 -3.74
N GLU A 142 -7.31 -24.13 -3.61
CA GLU A 142 -6.51 -24.83 -2.64
C GLU A 142 -5.05 -24.84 -3.12
N VAL A 143 -4.15 -24.36 -2.26
CA VAL A 143 -2.72 -24.47 -2.53
C VAL A 143 -2.33 -25.92 -2.22
N GLU A 144 -2.24 -26.75 -3.27
CA GLU A 144 -1.64 -28.08 -3.14
C GLU A 144 -0.23 -27.96 -2.56
N ASP A 145 0.11 -28.93 -1.72
CA ASP A 145 1.22 -28.97 -0.78
C ASP A 145 2.45 -28.21 -1.26
N GLN A 146 2.89 -27.24 -0.44
CA GLN A 146 3.89 -26.26 -0.82
C GLN A 146 5.18 -26.97 -1.18
N GLY A 147 5.41 -27.16 -2.49
CA GLY A 147 6.51 -27.97 -3.00
C GLY A 147 7.86 -27.56 -2.41
N PRO A 148 8.92 -28.38 -2.61
CA PRO A 148 10.20 -28.25 -1.90
C PRO A 148 10.90 -26.86 -2.01
N TRP A 149 10.44 -26.01 -2.93
CA TRP A 149 10.85 -24.61 -3.02
C TRP A 149 10.37 -23.75 -1.83
N PHE A 150 9.21 -24.02 -1.23
CA PHE A 150 8.64 -23.23 -0.14
C PHE A 150 9.35 -23.49 1.21
N THR A 151 9.45 -24.76 1.62
CA THR A 151 10.74 -25.40 1.91
C THR A 151 11.96 -24.50 2.12
N ARG A 152 12.57 -24.25 0.97
CA ARG A 152 13.81 -23.50 0.80
C ARG A 152 13.64 -21.99 0.99
N PHE A 153 12.44 -21.45 0.79
CA PHE A 153 12.14 -20.04 0.99
C PHE A 153 11.97 -19.70 2.48
N GLN A 154 11.18 -20.48 3.23
CA GLN A 154 11.01 -20.29 4.68
C GLN A 154 12.35 -20.41 5.44
N SER A 155 13.19 -21.38 5.07
CA SER A 155 14.52 -21.54 5.66
C SER A 155 15.47 -20.36 5.39
N ARG A 156 15.23 -19.58 4.33
CA ARG A 156 15.98 -18.34 4.02
C ARG A 156 15.44 -17.10 4.75
N LEU A 157 14.17 -17.09 5.12
CA LEU A 157 13.56 -15.95 5.82
C LEU A 157 13.95 -15.87 7.31
N GLY A 158 14.56 -16.93 7.86
CA GLY A 158 14.86 -17.01 9.29
C GLY A 158 13.57 -17.04 10.14
N PRO A 159 13.66 -17.33 11.45
CA PRO A 159 12.49 -17.28 12.31
C PRO A 159 11.95 -15.84 12.34
N ALA A 160 10.67 -15.69 12.02
CA ALA A 160 9.95 -14.43 12.22
C ALA A 160 10.12 -14.01 13.69
N LYS A 161 10.79 -12.88 13.91
CA LYS A 161 10.94 -12.30 15.25
C LYS A 161 9.52 -11.96 15.72
N PRO A 162 9.02 -12.52 16.84
CA PRO A 162 7.69 -12.17 17.32
C PRO A 162 7.65 -10.67 17.61
N SER A 163 6.72 -9.97 16.97
CA SER A 163 6.44 -8.56 17.21
C SER A 163 5.97 -8.38 18.64
N SER A 164 6.87 -8.01 19.53
CA SER A 164 6.52 -7.52 20.87
C SER A 164 5.93 -6.11 20.76
N LEU A 165 4.70 -6.01 20.26
CA LEU A 165 3.84 -4.86 20.52
C LEU A 165 3.00 -5.25 21.74
N SER A 166 3.59 -5.12 22.92
CA SER A 166 2.84 -5.17 24.16
C SER A 166 1.94 -3.94 24.23
N SER A 167 0.64 -4.17 24.12
CA SER A 167 -0.41 -3.26 24.55
C SER A 167 -0.20 -2.87 26.01
N SER A 168 0.38 -1.70 26.26
CA SER A 168 0.40 -1.10 27.59
C SER A 168 -0.97 -0.49 27.88
N ALA A 169 -1.88 -1.32 28.37
CA ALA A 169 -3.07 -0.90 29.07
C ALA A 169 -3.10 -1.60 30.42
N SER A 170 -2.66 -0.91 31.48
CA SER A 170 -3.15 -1.17 32.83
C SER A 170 -2.67 -0.09 33.80
N HIS A 171 -3.64 0.73 34.21
CA HIS A 171 -3.96 1.04 35.60
C HIS A 171 -2.83 1.38 36.57
N THR A 172 -2.78 2.67 36.87
CA THR A 172 -2.29 3.28 38.10
C THR A 172 -3.15 2.89 39.32
N SER A 173 -2.56 2.16 40.26
CA SER A 173 -2.83 2.26 41.70
C SER A 173 -1.48 2.01 42.38
N GLY A 174 -0.87 2.92 43.13
CA GLY A 174 -1.46 3.63 44.25
C GLY A 174 -1.08 2.91 45.55
N GLN A 175 0.17 3.03 45.98
CA GLN A 175 0.53 2.84 47.39
C GLN A 175 1.72 3.72 47.79
N ALA A 176 1.48 4.48 48.85
CA ALA A 176 2.35 5.46 49.47
C ALA A 176 3.10 4.85 50.66
N GLN A 177 4.31 5.36 50.95
CA GLN A 177 4.96 5.50 52.28
C GLN A 177 6.31 6.22 52.06
N SER A 178 6.44 7.52 52.35
CA SER A 178 6.72 8.18 53.64
C SER A 178 8.15 8.04 54.18
N LYS A 179 8.94 9.14 54.10
CA LYS A 179 9.88 9.75 55.08
C LYS A 179 10.79 10.75 54.33
N ALA A 180 10.60 12.07 54.47
CA ALA A 180 11.20 12.95 55.49
C ALA A 180 12.72 12.74 55.62
N GLY A 181 13.63 13.68 55.43
CA GLY A 181 13.63 15.13 55.21
C GLY A 181 15.09 15.61 55.41
N GLY A 182 15.51 16.73 54.83
CA GLY A 182 16.84 17.30 55.13
C GLY A 182 17.41 18.21 54.04
N ASN A 183 17.19 19.53 54.21
CA ASN A 183 17.73 20.62 53.42
C ASN A 183 19.26 20.78 53.55
N SER A 184 19.93 21.22 52.48
CA SER A 184 21.04 22.21 52.49
C SER A 184 21.30 22.76 51.06
N PRO A 185 21.46 24.09 50.86
CA PRO A 185 21.63 24.71 49.54
C PRO A 185 23.11 24.78 49.06
N PRO A 186 23.37 25.04 47.76
CA PRO A 186 24.72 25.04 47.19
C PRO A 186 25.47 26.38 47.40
N PRO A 187 26.83 26.38 47.46
CA PRO A 187 27.60 27.60 47.55
C PRO A 187 27.79 28.29 46.18
N SER A 188 27.76 29.62 46.21
CA SER A 188 27.98 30.55 45.11
C SER A 188 29.45 30.65 44.65
N PRO A 189 29.73 31.06 43.39
CA PRO A 189 31.08 31.09 42.83
C PRO A 189 31.84 32.38 43.21
N SER A 190 33.13 32.22 43.56
CA SER A 190 34.07 33.33 43.72
C SER A 190 35.00 33.44 42.51
N SER A 191 35.13 34.66 42.02
CA SER A 191 36.02 35.12 40.96
C SER A 191 37.50 35.03 41.35
N MET A 192 38.36 34.66 40.40
CA MET A 192 39.68 35.25 40.14
C MET A 192 40.15 34.85 38.75
#